data_AF-A0A516PZH8-F1
#
_entry.id   AF-A0A516PZH8-F1
#
_cell.length_a   1.000
_cell.length_b   1.000
_cell.length_c   1.000
_cell.angle_alpha   90.00
_cell.angle_beta   90.00
_cell.angle_gamma   90.00
#
_symmetry.space_group_name_H-M   'P 1'
#
loop_
_entity.id
_entity.type
_entity.pdbx_description
1 polymer ?
#
loop_
_entity_poly.entity_id
_entity_poly.type
_entity_poly.pdbx_seq_one_letter_code
_entity_poly.pdbx_strand_id
1 'polypeptide(L)'
;MTDESPLPLAEIIDEFTRVTHKFEDLDFLNAGGVLEVRAAVPAVTAVWIEVPGLTSLELASVVIEADGLEDPVAQSTLRTSKAAGPEFAEVARTKRLLDPARLAESEPELGVCTQQQQRPSLNIVFDEPVDLRKIIIRNRRDQDAERARGIQVLVRTADGWWTTLYDGIRRERELVQAVEQHFAGRLVTRRLTEAARRRFGRPKAAEPTPLLADLVRLLTAIQLREVPKLIFRELDRLSLTSEQASEFRHLVSEKIVARRQQEWNIHGIKRSFRFWSEQEKKDYLDFAIDVINCLQELNENVCLGFGSVLSVVRDHDLIPHDDDLDVIIAFEPEQATTLAEGKALIRKCLEDKGFVVTGDFTSYHWVFPANGRGQKLDAFAGIWEGDHIAWYPGKRGVLTRDMLFPVQHRPLLGRDCAIPHDPETYLERVYGPDWQTPNPHFRHTWRRKEYADLLK
;
A
#
# COMPACT_ATOMS: atom_id res chain seq x y z
N MET A 1 -41.04 19.41 5.53
CA MET A 1 -39.63 19.50 5.95
C MET A 1 -39.23 18.11 6.39
N THR A 2 -38.73 17.29 5.46
CA THR A 2 -38.18 15.97 5.79
C THR A 2 -36.76 16.18 6.25
N ASP A 3 -36.53 15.84 7.51
CA ASP A 3 -35.23 15.73 8.15
C ASP A 3 -34.46 14.57 7.48
N GLU A 4 -33.81 14.86 6.35
CA GLU A 4 -32.77 13.98 5.81
C GLU A 4 -31.52 14.21 6.66
N SER A 5 -31.50 13.58 7.84
CA SER A 5 -30.28 13.50 8.62
C SER A 5 -29.17 12.94 7.72
N PRO A 6 -27.98 13.59 7.67
CA PRO A 6 -26.87 13.16 6.85
C PRO A 6 -26.52 11.70 7.16
N LEU A 7 -26.06 10.96 6.15
CA LEU A 7 -25.48 9.63 6.35
C LEU A 7 -24.47 9.71 7.50
N PRO A 8 -24.67 8.98 8.61
CA PRO A 8 -23.77 9.09 9.76
C PRO A 8 -22.52 8.23 9.48
N LEU A 9 -21.69 8.67 8.53
CA LEU A 9 -20.49 7.94 8.07
C LEU A 9 -19.57 7.59 9.24
N ALA A 10 -19.38 8.54 10.16
CA ALA A 10 -18.63 8.33 11.39
C ALA A 10 -19.21 7.19 12.26
N GLU A 11 -20.53 7.17 12.48
CA GLU A 11 -21.19 6.11 13.26
C GLU A 11 -21.05 4.75 12.58
N ILE A 12 -21.25 4.68 11.26
CA ILE A 12 -21.11 3.45 10.48
C ILE A 12 -19.69 2.90 10.59
N ILE A 13 -18.68 3.76 10.44
CA ILE A 13 -17.27 3.36 10.53
C ILE A 13 -16.90 2.98 11.97
N ASP A 14 -17.44 3.65 12.99
CA ASP A 14 -17.24 3.28 14.39
C ASP A 14 -17.86 1.92 14.72
N GLU A 15 -19.08 1.66 14.24
CA GLU A 15 -19.74 0.36 14.35
C GLU A 15 -18.94 -0.73 13.65
N PHE A 16 -18.51 -0.48 12.42
CA PHE A 16 -17.68 -1.40 11.65
C PHE A 16 -16.36 -1.70 12.39
N THR A 17 -15.68 -0.67 12.90
CA THR A 17 -14.44 -0.82 13.68
C THR A 17 -14.67 -1.63 14.95
N ARG A 18 -15.79 -1.44 15.66
CA ARG A 18 -16.15 -2.27 16.83
C ARG A 18 -16.36 -3.74 16.48
N VAL A 19 -16.96 -4.05 15.33
CA VAL A 19 -17.14 -5.43 14.88
C VAL A 19 -15.79 -6.06 14.52
N THR A 20 -14.97 -5.35 13.75
CA THR A 20 -13.67 -5.85 13.26
C THR A 20 -12.61 -5.99 14.35
N HIS A 21 -12.70 -5.23 15.45
CA HIS A 21 -11.82 -5.40 16.61
C HIS A 21 -11.83 -6.83 17.19
N LYS A 22 -12.90 -7.60 17.00
CA LYS A 22 -12.98 -9.01 17.43
C LYS A 22 -12.17 -9.97 16.56
N PHE A 23 -11.53 -9.44 15.52
CA PHE A 23 -10.75 -10.14 14.51
C PHE A 23 -9.36 -9.50 14.38
N GLU A 24 -8.81 -8.96 15.47
CA GLU A 24 -7.46 -8.39 15.51
C GLU A 24 -6.37 -9.40 15.13
N ASP A 25 -6.66 -10.71 15.20
CA ASP A 25 -5.79 -11.74 14.67
C ASP A 25 -5.52 -11.59 13.16
N LEU A 26 -6.45 -11.01 12.40
CA LEU A 26 -6.26 -10.71 10.96
C LEU A 26 -5.30 -9.53 10.72
N ASP A 27 -5.02 -8.71 11.74
CA ASP A 27 -4.00 -7.66 11.67
C ASP A 27 -2.58 -8.26 11.61
N PHE A 28 -2.42 -9.57 11.83
CA PHE A 28 -1.17 -10.31 11.53
C PHE A 28 -0.69 -10.12 10.08
N LEU A 29 -1.60 -9.84 9.14
CA LEU A 29 -1.24 -9.56 7.74
C LEU A 29 -0.54 -8.20 7.57
N ASN A 30 -0.49 -7.34 8.60
CA ASN A 30 0.26 -6.08 8.55
C ASN A 30 1.76 -6.37 8.46
N ALA A 31 2.50 -5.40 7.90
CA ALA A 31 3.95 -5.36 8.04
C ALA A 31 4.32 -5.44 9.53
N GLY A 32 5.02 -6.50 9.91
CA GLY A 32 5.45 -6.80 11.28
C GLY A 32 4.34 -7.32 12.19
N GLY A 33 3.17 -7.66 11.62
CA GLY A 33 2.03 -8.17 12.36
C GLY A 33 2.38 -9.43 13.15
N VAL A 34 1.68 -9.62 14.27
CA VAL A 34 1.88 -10.75 15.18
C VAL A 34 0.56 -11.51 15.33
N LEU A 35 0.61 -12.82 15.11
CA LEU A 35 -0.49 -13.74 15.35
C LEU A 35 -0.20 -14.50 16.64
N GLU A 36 -1.06 -14.33 17.64
CA GLU A 36 -1.04 -15.14 18.86
C GLU A 36 -2.11 -16.21 18.79
N VAL A 37 -1.70 -17.48 18.76
CA VAL A 37 -2.60 -18.64 18.86
C VAL A 37 -2.47 -19.23 20.26
N ARG A 38 -3.48 -19.00 21.10
CA ARG A 38 -3.55 -19.56 22.46
C ARG A 38 -4.36 -20.85 22.45
N ALA A 39 -3.77 -21.94 22.89
CA ALA A 39 -4.43 -23.24 22.96
C ALA A 39 -3.79 -24.08 24.06
N ALA A 40 -4.62 -24.67 24.93
CA ALA A 40 -4.17 -25.64 25.94
C ALA A 40 -4.31 -27.06 25.37
N VAL A 41 -3.26 -27.53 24.70
CA VAL A 41 -3.26 -28.85 24.05
C VAL A 41 -2.16 -29.71 24.66
N PRO A 42 -2.51 -30.80 25.37
CA PRO A 42 -1.52 -31.65 26.00
C PRO A 42 -0.84 -32.57 25.00
N ALA A 43 0.37 -33.03 25.34
CA ALA A 43 1.11 -34.06 24.60
C ALA A 43 1.24 -33.79 23.08
N VAL A 44 1.53 -32.53 22.71
CA VAL A 44 1.81 -32.14 21.32
C VAL A 44 3.19 -32.65 20.91
N THR A 45 3.24 -33.33 19.78
CA THR A 45 4.47 -33.89 19.17
C THR A 45 4.96 -33.08 17.97
N ALA A 46 4.09 -32.28 17.35
CA ALA A 46 4.48 -31.41 16.24
C ALA A 46 3.55 -30.21 16.06
N VAL A 47 4.10 -29.13 15.50
CA VAL A 47 3.38 -27.94 15.00
C VAL A 47 3.59 -27.84 13.49
N TRP A 48 2.50 -27.67 12.76
CA TRP A 48 2.50 -27.45 11.31
C TRP A 48 1.90 -26.09 10.99
N ILE A 49 2.64 -25.27 10.25
CA ILE A 49 2.21 -23.97 9.78
C ILE A 49 2.25 -24.00 8.26
N GLU A 50 1.16 -23.60 7.62
CA GLU A 50 1.08 -23.56 6.17
C GLU A 50 0.25 -22.39 5.67
N VAL A 51 0.46 -22.01 4.41
CA VAL A 51 -0.37 -21.02 3.73
C VAL A 51 -1.03 -21.67 2.53
N PRO A 52 -2.37 -21.64 2.40
CA PRO A 52 -3.06 -22.23 1.25
C PRO A 52 -2.77 -21.49 -0.06
N GLY A 53 -2.84 -22.21 -1.19
CA GLY A 53 -2.68 -21.65 -2.53
C GLY A 53 -1.24 -21.66 -3.06
N LEU A 54 -1.05 -21.02 -4.23
CA LEU A 54 0.24 -20.92 -4.92
C LEU A 54 1.02 -19.69 -4.42
N THR A 55 1.76 -19.87 -3.34
CA THR A 55 2.49 -18.78 -2.67
C THR A 55 3.78 -19.30 -2.05
N SER A 56 4.56 -18.41 -1.43
CA SER A 56 5.65 -18.72 -0.52
C SER A 56 5.20 -18.54 0.94
N LEU A 57 5.79 -19.31 1.87
CA LEU A 57 5.67 -19.10 3.30
C LEU A 57 6.89 -18.31 3.78
N GLU A 58 6.64 -17.14 4.35
CA GLU A 58 7.69 -16.21 4.73
C GLU A 58 7.35 -15.58 6.07
N LEU A 59 8.13 -15.88 7.12
CA LEU A 59 7.87 -15.41 8.49
C LEU A 59 9.17 -14.92 9.12
N ALA A 60 9.07 -13.93 10.02
CA ALA A 60 10.22 -13.41 10.75
C ALA A 60 10.61 -14.33 11.93
N SER A 61 9.61 -14.84 12.67
CA SER A 61 9.84 -15.74 13.81
C SER A 61 8.59 -16.54 14.17
N VAL A 62 8.78 -17.66 14.87
CA VAL A 62 7.73 -18.48 15.47
C VAL A 62 8.19 -18.87 16.88
N VAL A 63 7.52 -18.35 17.90
CA VAL A 63 7.81 -18.68 19.30
C VAL A 63 6.75 -19.62 19.84
N ILE A 64 7.18 -20.67 20.53
CA ILE A 64 6.32 -21.69 21.09
C ILE A 64 6.49 -21.68 22.60
N GLU A 65 5.40 -21.44 23.33
CA GLU A 65 5.36 -21.56 24.78
C GLU A 65 4.60 -22.83 25.14
N ALA A 66 5.30 -23.78 25.77
CA ALA A 66 4.76 -25.06 26.19
C ALA A 66 5.41 -25.50 27.50
N ASP A 67 4.72 -26.30 28.30
CA ASP A 67 5.35 -26.99 29.43
C ASP A 67 6.12 -28.22 28.90
N GLY A 68 7.33 -28.43 29.40
CA GLY A 68 8.28 -29.42 28.86
C GLY A 68 9.17 -28.90 27.71
N LEU A 69 9.04 -27.63 27.33
CA LEU A 69 9.86 -26.99 26.29
C LEU A 69 10.64 -25.80 26.88
N GLU A 70 11.88 -26.03 27.31
CA GLU A 70 12.77 -25.00 27.87
C GLU A 70 13.59 -24.31 26.78
N ASP A 71 14.08 -25.09 25.80
CA ASP A 71 14.85 -24.62 24.66
C ASP A 71 14.25 -25.20 23.36
N PRO A 72 13.35 -24.44 22.67
CA PRO A 72 12.77 -24.85 21.41
C PRO A 72 13.79 -25.14 20.31
N VAL A 73 14.97 -24.51 20.34
CA VAL A 73 16.03 -24.72 19.35
C VAL A 73 16.72 -26.06 19.59
N ALA A 74 16.99 -26.40 20.86
CA ALA A 74 17.61 -27.68 21.20
C ALA A 74 16.63 -28.86 21.12
N GLN A 75 15.36 -28.68 21.53
CA GLN A 75 14.39 -29.76 21.75
C GLN A 75 13.42 -29.99 20.58
N SER A 76 13.74 -29.50 19.38
CA SER A 76 12.90 -29.69 18.21
C SER A 76 13.69 -29.88 16.91
N THR A 77 13.07 -30.52 15.93
CA THR A 77 13.53 -30.60 14.56
C THR A 77 12.64 -29.78 13.65
N LEU A 78 13.24 -28.92 12.84
CA LEU A 78 12.54 -28.05 11.92
C LEU A 78 12.65 -28.56 10.48
N ARG A 79 11.52 -28.59 9.77
CA ARG A 79 11.46 -28.93 8.34
C ARG A 79 10.56 -27.95 7.62
N THR A 80 11.07 -27.33 6.57
CA THR A 80 10.24 -26.54 5.66
C THR A 80 9.90 -27.37 4.43
N SER A 81 8.94 -26.91 3.65
CA SER A 81 8.91 -27.24 2.22
C SER A 81 10.13 -26.64 1.49
N LYS A 82 10.15 -26.62 0.15
CA LYS A 82 11.33 -26.19 -0.61
C LYS A 82 11.78 -24.78 -0.20
N ALA A 83 12.97 -24.64 0.39
CA ALA A 83 13.53 -23.36 0.79
C ALA A 83 13.81 -22.47 -0.44
N ALA A 84 13.62 -21.16 -0.32
CA ALA A 84 13.81 -20.21 -1.41
C ALA A 84 15.29 -20.10 -1.88
N GLY A 85 16.23 -20.34 -0.97
CA GLY A 85 17.67 -20.25 -1.22
C GLY A 85 18.49 -20.94 -0.12
N PRO A 86 19.81 -21.13 -0.34
CA PRO A 86 20.72 -21.75 0.63
C PRO A 86 20.76 -21.01 1.97
N GLU A 87 20.63 -19.69 1.97
CA GLU A 87 20.54 -18.86 3.18
C GLU A 87 19.32 -19.23 4.04
N PHE A 88 18.18 -19.52 3.43
CA PHE A 88 16.98 -19.91 4.18
C PHE A 88 17.00 -21.38 4.62
N ALA A 89 17.68 -22.24 3.84
CA ALA A 89 18.00 -23.59 4.29
C ALA A 89 18.92 -23.54 5.54
N GLU A 90 19.81 -22.55 5.61
CA GLU A 90 20.66 -22.34 6.77
C GLU A 90 19.91 -21.84 7.99
N VAL A 91 19.01 -20.88 7.83
CA VAL A 91 18.17 -20.40 8.94
C VAL A 91 17.29 -21.55 9.48
N ALA A 92 16.76 -22.39 8.60
CA ALA A 92 16.02 -23.58 9.01
C ALA A 92 16.90 -24.58 9.78
N ARG A 93 18.17 -24.76 9.36
CA ARG A 93 19.14 -25.65 10.02
C ARG A 93 19.55 -25.16 11.41
N THR A 94 19.81 -23.85 11.55
CA THR A 94 20.14 -23.22 12.84
C THR A 94 18.93 -23.09 13.75
N LYS A 95 17.71 -23.24 13.21
CA LYS A 95 16.42 -23.07 13.89
C LYS A 95 16.29 -21.71 14.58
N ARG A 96 17.06 -20.71 14.11
CA ARG A 96 17.08 -19.35 14.68
C ARG A 96 15.67 -18.74 14.70
N LEU A 97 14.79 -19.12 13.78
CA LEU A 97 13.40 -18.66 13.75
C LEU A 97 12.59 -18.99 15.02
N LEU A 98 13.01 -20.00 15.79
CA LEU A 98 12.39 -20.44 17.05
C LEU A 98 12.92 -19.70 18.28
N ASP A 99 13.98 -18.89 18.14
CA ASP A 99 14.59 -18.18 19.26
C ASP A 99 13.64 -17.08 19.78
N PRO A 100 13.20 -17.17 21.05
CA PRO A 100 12.33 -16.16 21.66
C PRO A 100 12.91 -14.75 21.66
N ALA A 101 14.25 -14.61 21.68
CA ALA A 101 14.92 -13.30 21.66
C ALA A 101 14.59 -12.50 20.38
N ARG A 102 14.21 -13.17 19.29
CA ARG A 102 13.79 -12.51 18.03
C ARG A 102 12.51 -11.71 18.16
N LEU A 103 11.69 -11.96 19.18
CA LEU A 103 10.54 -11.10 19.45
C LEU A 103 10.97 -9.69 19.87
N ALA A 104 12.14 -9.53 20.50
CA ALA A 104 12.65 -8.23 20.93
C ALA A 104 13.51 -7.54 19.86
N GLU A 105 13.93 -8.25 18.80
CA GLU A 105 14.74 -7.67 17.74
C GLU A 105 14.00 -6.50 17.06
N SER A 106 14.67 -5.35 16.98
CA SER A 106 14.14 -4.15 16.34
C SER A 106 14.09 -4.28 14.82
N GLU A 107 14.85 -5.20 14.20
CA GLU A 107 14.83 -5.51 12.76
C GLU A 107 15.23 -6.99 12.51
N PRO A 108 14.35 -7.96 12.81
CA PRO A 108 14.64 -9.36 12.57
C PRO A 108 14.64 -9.64 11.07
N GLU A 109 15.74 -10.21 10.57
CA GLU A 109 15.79 -10.86 9.26
C GLU A 109 14.68 -11.92 9.13
N LEU A 110 14.32 -12.29 7.90
CA LEU A 110 13.38 -13.37 7.66
C LEU A 110 13.88 -14.69 8.28
N GLY A 111 13.04 -15.29 9.13
CA GLY A 111 13.32 -16.56 9.80
C GLY A 111 13.01 -17.79 8.94
N VAL A 112 12.10 -17.65 7.97
CA VAL A 112 11.81 -18.67 6.96
C VAL A 112 11.39 -18.02 5.66
N CYS A 113 11.77 -18.62 4.54
CA CYS A 113 11.30 -18.25 3.21
C CYS A 113 11.32 -19.51 2.33
N THR A 114 10.16 -19.90 1.80
CA THR A 114 10.03 -21.02 0.86
C THR A 114 9.97 -20.53 -0.59
N GLN A 115 10.24 -21.41 -1.55
CA GLN A 115 9.87 -21.18 -2.94
C GLN A 115 8.35 -21.01 -3.07
N GLN A 116 7.93 -20.39 -4.16
CA GLN A 116 6.52 -20.37 -4.53
C GLN A 116 6.07 -21.77 -4.93
N GLN A 117 5.07 -22.30 -4.24
CA GLN A 117 4.53 -23.63 -4.49
C GLN A 117 3.09 -23.74 -3.96
N GLN A 118 2.43 -24.85 -4.26
CA GLN A 118 1.16 -25.16 -3.62
C GLN A 118 1.38 -25.49 -2.14
N ARG A 119 0.69 -24.79 -1.25
CA ARG A 119 0.71 -25.00 0.20
C ARG A 119 2.13 -25.08 0.78
N PRO A 120 2.93 -24.00 0.70
CA PRO A 120 4.21 -23.94 1.41
C PRO A 120 3.99 -24.14 2.91
N SER A 121 4.92 -24.84 3.56
CA SER A 121 4.75 -25.24 4.95
C SER A 121 6.04 -25.23 5.76
N LEU A 122 5.86 -25.16 7.06
CA LEU A 122 6.85 -25.27 8.12
C LEU A 122 6.33 -26.29 9.13
N ASN A 123 7.15 -27.29 9.45
CA ASN A 123 6.86 -28.35 10.40
C ASN A 123 7.94 -28.37 11.48
N ILE A 124 7.50 -28.26 12.73
CA ILE A 124 8.35 -28.27 13.93
C ILE A 124 7.96 -29.52 14.70
N VAL A 125 8.89 -30.47 14.83
CA VAL A 125 8.67 -31.75 15.52
C VAL A 125 9.45 -31.72 16.83
N PHE A 126 8.78 -31.97 17.95
CA PHE A 126 9.44 -32.00 19.25
C PHE A 126 10.08 -33.36 19.50
N ASP A 127 11.21 -33.36 20.20
CA ASP A 127 11.92 -34.60 20.56
C ASP A 127 11.12 -35.43 21.57
N GLU A 128 10.40 -34.74 22.47
CA GLU A 128 9.45 -35.31 23.43
C GLU A 128 8.10 -34.56 23.34
N PRO A 129 6.97 -35.18 23.68
CA PRO A 129 5.68 -34.50 23.71
C PRO A 129 5.67 -33.33 24.71
N VAL A 130 5.08 -32.20 24.32
CA VAL A 130 5.00 -30.97 25.14
C VAL A 130 3.55 -30.55 25.35
N ASP A 131 3.27 -29.88 26.47
CA ASP A 131 1.94 -29.33 26.74
C ASP A 131 1.86 -27.89 26.24
N LEU A 132 1.32 -27.73 25.03
CA LEU A 132 1.27 -26.45 24.34
C LEU A 132 0.35 -25.47 25.08
N ARG A 133 0.81 -24.21 25.19
CA ARG A 133 0.03 -23.09 25.74
C ARG A 133 -0.21 -22.00 24.70
N LYS A 134 0.82 -21.65 23.94
CA LYS A 134 0.80 -20.52 23.00
C LYS A 134 1.77 -20.71 21.84
N ILE A 135 1.36 -20.24 20.66
CA ILE A 135 2.24 -20.05 19.50
C ILE A 135 2.15 -18.57 19.11
N ILE A 136 3.29 -17.91 18.95
CA ILE A 136 3.41 -16.52 18.52
C ILE A 136 4.13 -16.50 17.17
N ILE A 137 3.44 -16.07 16.13
CA ILE A 137 4.00 -15.98 14.78
C ILE A 137 4.18 -14.51 14.43
N ARG A 138 5.38 -14.12 14.02
CA ARG A 138 5.64 -12.77 13.52
C ARG A 138 5.81 -12.79 12.01
N ASN A 139 5.04 -11.93 11.34
CA ASN A 139 5.07 -11.80 9.89
C ASN A 139 6.28 -10.99 9.41
N ARG A 140 6.49 -10.95 8.10
CA ARG A 140 7.43 -10.03 7.44
C ARG A 140 7.09 -8.58 7.77
N ARG A 141 8.08 -7.69 7.67
CA ARG A 141 7.94 -6.25 7.99
C ARG A 141 7.74 -5.35 6.78
N ASP A 142 7.45 -5.93 5.63
CA ASP A 142 7.24 -5.20 4.39
C ASP A 142 5.87 -5.54 3.79
N GLN A 143 5.60 -4.95 2.63
CA GLN A 143 4.36 -5.10 1.88
C GLN A 143 4.03 -6.54 1.45
N ASP A 144 4.99 -7.47 1.47
CA ASP A 144 4.74 -8.87 1.15
C ASP A 144 4.14 -9.65 2.32
N ALA A 145 3.96 -9.04 3.50
CA ALA A 145 3.33 -9.67 4.68
C ALA A 145 1.96 -10.29 4.37
N GLU A 146 1.22 -9.76 3.39
CA GLU A 146 -0.07 -10.30 2.94
C GLU A 146 0.03 -11.69 2.30
N ARG A 147 1.23 -12.15 1.91
CA ARG A 147 1.43 -13.51 1.39
C ARG A 147 1.08 -14.59 2.42
N ALA A 148 1.05 -14.26 3.71
CA ALA A 148 0.60 -15.14 4.78
C ALA A 148 -0.93 -15.21 4.91
N ARG A 149 -1.70 -14.61 3.98
CA ARG A 149 -3.16 -14.64 3.99
C ARG A 149 -3.68 -16.08 4.03
N GLY A 150 -4.61 -16.32 4.95
CA GLY A 150 -5.20 -17.64 5.13
C GLY A 150 -4.29 -18.65 5.84
N ILE A 151 -3.20 -18.20 6.49
CA ILE A 151 -2.30 -19.04 7.28
C ILE A 151 -3.09 -20.00 8.19
N GLN A 152 -2.63 -21.23 8.24
CA GLN A 152 -3.20 -22.29 9.07
C GLN A 152 -2.14 -22.79 10.05
N VAL A 153 -2.55 -22.99 11.30
CA VAL A 153 -1.72 -23.54 12.35
C VAL A 153 -2.39 -24.81 12.85
N LEU A 154 -1.70 -25.93 12.71
CA LEU A 154 -2.14 -27.25 13.14
C LEU A 154 -1.15 -27.84 14.12
N VAL A 155 -1.62 -28.72 14.98
CA VAL A 155 -0.79 -29.47 15.91
C VAL A 155 -1.08 -30.95 15.83
N ARG A 156 -0.06 -31.78 16.02
CA ARG A 156 -0.21 -33.22 16.14
C ARG A 156 0.00 -33.67 17.56
N THR A 157 -0.96 -34.37 18.14
CA THR A 157 -0.84 -34.94 19.50
C THR A 157 -0.22 -36.34 19.46
N ALA A 158 0.15 -36.88 20.63
CA ALA A 158 0.78 -38.19 20.78
C ALA A 158 -0.10 -39.36 20.29
N ASP A 159 -1.41 -39.15 20.19
CA ASP A 159 -2.37 -40.08 19.57
C ASP A 159 -2.29 -40.12 18.03
N GLY A 160 -1.49 -39.23 17.42
CA GLY A 160 -1.22 -39.16 15.98
C GLY A 160 -2.17 -38.26 15.19
N TRP A 161 -3.19 -37.66 15.81
CA TRP A 161 -4.16 -36.82 15.10
C TRP A 161 -3.71 -35.38 14.94
N TRP A 162 -4.00 -34.79 13.77
CA TRP A 162 -3.82 -33.37 13.52
C TRP A 162 -5.07 -32.59 13.89
N THR A 163 -4.90 -31.53 14.69
CA THR A 163 -5.95 -30.59 15.08
C THR A 163 -5.59 -29.19 14.61
N THR A 164 -6.50 -28.51 13.93
CA THR A 164 -6.33 -27.12 13.52
C THR A 164 -6.58 -26.19 14.71
N LEU A 165 -5.57 -25.44 15.12
CA LEU A 165 -5.66 -24.41 16.16
C LEU A 165 -6.07 -23.05 15.60
N TYR A 166 -5.64 -22.75 14.38
CA TYR A 166 -5.96 -21.50 13.69
C TYR A 166 -6.16 -21.74 12.20
N ASP A 167 -7.17 -21.08 11.62
CA ASP A 167 -7.46 -21.11 10.20
C ASP A 167 -7.85 -19.71 9.72
N GLY A 168 -6.90 -19.00 9.10
CA GLY A 168 -7.09 -17.63 8.64
C GLY A 168 -8.24 -17.49 7.63
N ILE A 169 -8.44 -18.49 6.75
CA ILE A 169 -9.56 -18.45 5.79
C ILE A 169 -10.89 -18.49 6.53
N ARG A 170 -11.00 -19.35 7.54
CA ARG A 170 -12.20 -19.43 8.38
C ARG A 170 -12.43 -18.11 9.12
N ARG A 171 -11.38 -17.49 9.66
CA ARG A 171 -11.46 -16.20 10.37
C ARG A 171 -11.95 -15.07 9.45
N GLU A 172 -11.47 -15.01 8.20
CA GLU A 172 -11.99 -14.06 7.21
C GLU A 172 -13.48 -14.25 6.94
N ARG A 173 -13.96 -15.49 6.80
CA ARG A 173 -15.41 -15.76 6.62
C ARG A 173 -16.23 -15.39 7.84
N GLU A 174 -15.73 -15.67 9.04
CA GLU A 174 -16.38 -15.30 10.30
C GLU A 174 -16.47 -13.78 10.45
N LEU A 175 -15.47 -13.02 10.00
CA LEU A 175 -15.51 -11.55 9.95
C LEU A 175 -16.65 -11.07 9.03
N VAL A 176 -16.70 -11.57 7.79
CA VAL A 176 -17.75 -11.21 6.83
C VAL A 176 -19.13 -11.49 7.43
N GLN A 177 -19.33 -12.70 7.98
CA GLN A 177 -20.59 -13.08 8.60
C GLN A 177 -20.95 -12.18 9.80
N ALA A 178 -19.98 -11.84 10.65
CA ALA A 178 -20.21 -10.97 11.81
C ALA A 178 -20.60 -9.55 11.40
N VAL A 179 -19.96 -9.01 10.36
CA VAL A 179 -20.30 -7.71 9.77
C VAL A 179 -21.71 -7.76 9.18
N GLU A 180 -22.01 -8.75 8.34
CA GLU A 180 -23.34 -8.91 7.74
C GLU A 180 -24.44 -9.02 8.80
N GLN A 181 -24.23 -9.83 9.85
CA GLN A 181 -25.19 -9.98 10.95
C GLN A 181 -25.38 -8.69 11.75
N HIS A 182 -24.31 -7.95 12.03
CA HIS A 182 -24.38 -6.68 12.76
C HIS A 182 -25.22 -5.65 12.02
N PHE A 183 -25.01 -5.53 10.71
CA PHE A 183 -25.70 -4.54 9.88
C PHE A 183 -27.06 -5.04 9.34
N ALA A 184 -27.36 -6.35 9.34
CA ALA A 184 -28.61 -6.93 8.82
C ALA A 184 -29.89 -6.25 9.34
N GLY A 185 -29.95 -5.94 10.64
CA GLY A 185 -31.11 -5.27 11.25
C GLY A 185 -31.36 -3.84 10.74
N ARG A 186 -30.29 -3.16 10.28
CA ARG A 186 -30.31 -1.82 9.68
C ARG A 186 -30.48 -1.84 8.16
N LEU A 187 -30.11 -2.96 7.51
CA LEU A 187 -30.32 -3.19 6.07
C LEU A 187 -31.81 -3.38 5.72
N VAL A 188 -32.63 -3.90 6.64
CA VAL A 188 -34.07 -4.14 6.43
C VAL A 188 -34.92 -2.89 6.74
N THR A 189 -34.48 -2.01 7.63
CA THR A 189 -35.27 -0.87 8.14
C THR A 189 -35.55 0.22 7.09
N ARG A 190 -34.81 0.26 5.97
CA ARG A 190 -35.09 1.19 4.85
C ARG A 190 -36.17 0.70 3.88
N ARG A 191 -36.44 -0.61 3.80
CA ARG A 191 -37.54 -1.15 2.97
C ARG A 191 -38.93 -0.77 3.49
N LEU A 192 -39.09 -0.61 4.81
CA LEU A 192 -40.34 -0.12 5.41
C LEU A 192 -40.56 1.38 5.12
N THR A 193 -39.49 2.19 5.07
CA THR A 193 -39.58 3.60 4.67
C THR A 193 -39.83 3.76 3.16
N GLU A 194 -39.37 2.85 2.30
CA GLU A 194 -39.75 2.81 0.88
C GLU A 194 -41.22 2.39 0.66
N ALA A 195 -41.74 1.44 1.44
CA ALA A 195 -43.16 1.09 1.43
C ALA A 195 -44.04 2.28 1.88
N ALA A 196 -43.58 3.08 2.84
CA ALA A 196 -44.22 4.34 3.23
C ALA A 196 -44.12 5.41 2.12
N ARG A 197 -42.98 5.54 1.42
CA ARG A 197 -42.80 6.45 0.27
C ARG A 197 -43.76 6.17 -0.89
N ARG A 198 -44.08 4.88 -1.15
CA ARG A 198 -45.11 4.51 -2.15
C ARG A 198 -46.52 4.94 -1.75
N ARG A 199 -46.79 5.15 -0.45
CA ARG A 199 -48.12 5.48 0.07
C ARG A 199 -48.38 6.99 0.19
N PHE A 200 -47.35 7.84 0.17
CA PHE A 200 -47.48 9.28 0.45
C PHE A 200 -46.92 10.23 -0.64
N GLY A 201 -46.53 9.72 -1.81
CA GLY A 201 -46.13 10.54 -2.97
C GLY A 201 -44.65 10.97 -2.97
N ARG A 202 -44.11 11.22 -4.18
CA ARG A 202 -42.69 11.58 -4.42
C ARG A 202 -42.40 13.03 -4.02
N PRO A 203 -41.43 13.31 -3.13
CA PRO A 203 -40.77 14.60 -3.07
C PRO A 203 -39.86 14.81 -4.29
N LYS A 204 -39.46 16.08 -4.54
CA LYS A 204 -38.42 16.49 -5.50
C LYS A 204 -37.21 15.56 -5.42
N ALA A 205 -36.60 15.27 -6.58
CA ALA A 205 -35.47 14.34 -6.73
C ALA A 205 -34.40 14.57 -5.66
N ALA A 206 -34.41 13.71 -4.64
CA ALA A 206 -33.37 13.66 -3.62
C ALA A 206 -32.09 13.14 -4.25
N GLU A 207 -30.95 13.70 -3.87
CA GLU A 207 -29.65 13.17 -4.26
C GLU A 207 -29.58 11.69 -3.83
N PRO A 208 -29.11 10.79 -4.71
CA PRO A 208 -29.14 9.37 -4.41
C PRO A 208 -28.23 9.09 -3.21
N THR A 209 -28.78 8.74 -2.04
CA THR A 209 -27.97 8.33 -0.90
C THR A 209 -27.46 6.91 -1.12
N PRO A 210 -26.16 6.59 -0.96
CA PRO A 210 -25.71 5.20 -1.06
C PRO A 210 -26.42 4.31 -0.04
N LEU A 211 -26.61 3.04 -0.43
CA LEU A 211 -27.18 2.05 0.48
C LEU A 211 -26.10 1.67 1.51
N LEU A 212 -26.49 1.58 2.79
CA LEU A 212 -25.62 1.10 3.87
C LEU A 212 -24.88 -0.20 3.50
N ALA A 213 -25.54 -1.10 2.75
CA ALA A 213 -24.94 -2.34 2.26
C ALA A 213 -23.69 -2.13 1.39
N ASP A 214 -23.70 -1.13 0.51
CA ASP A 214 -22.60 -0.88 -0.41
C ASP A 214 -21.39 -0.30 0.34
N LEU A 215 -21.63 0.61 1.30
CA LEU A 215 -20.58 1.13 2.18
C LEU A 215 -19.97 0.01 3.02
N VAL A 216 -20.79 -0.84 3.64
CA VAL A 216 -20.31 -1.97 4.45
C VAL A 216 -19.54 -2.99 3.61
N ARG A 217 -19.97 -3.26 2.36
CA ARG A 217 -19.23 -4.13 1.44
C ARG A 217 -17.85 -3.54 1.13
N LEU A 218 -17.79 -2.25 0.82
CA LEU A 218 -16.53 -1.56 0.54
C LEU A 218 -15.59 -1.56 1.77
N LEU A 219 -16.11 -1.28 2.96
CA LEU A 219 -15.36 -1.35 4.22
C LEU A 219 -14.84 -2.77 4.50
N THR A 220 -15.65 -3.79 4.23
CA THR A 220 -15.25 -5.20 4.36
C THR A 220 -14.12 -5.54 3.40
N ALA A 221 -14.23 -5.14 2.13
CA ALA A 221 -13.20 -5.33 1.12
C ALA A 221 -11.88 -4.62 1.51
N ILE A 222 -11.96 -3.40 2.05
CA ILE A 222 -10.80 -2.67 2.58
C ILE A 222 -10.20 -3.40 3.79
N GLN A 223 -11.02 -3.86 4.74
CA GLN A 223 -10.55 -4.59 5.91
C GLN A 223 -9.84 -5.89 5.50
N LEU A 224 -10.39 -6.60 4.52
CA LEU A 224 -9.80 -7.82 3.96
C LEU A 224 -8.71 -7.54 2.91
N ARG A 225 -8.35 -6.27 2.64
CA ARG A 225 -7.29 -5.90 1.69
C ARG A 225 -7.51 -6.48 0.31
N GLU A 226 -8.75 -6.48 -0.13
CA GLU A 226 -9.09 -6.82 -1.51
C GLU A 226 -8.59 -5.71 -2.45
N VAL A 227 -8.45 -6.05 -3.74
CA VAL A 227 -7.61 -5.30 -4.70
C VAL A 227 -7.88 -3.78 -4.72
N PRO A 228 -6.89 -2.92 -4.45
CA PRO A 228 -7.05 -1.46 -4.36
C PRO A 228 -7.66 -0.77 -5.58
N LYS A 229 -7.42 -1.29 -6.80
CA LYS A 229 -8.01 -0.74 -8.03
C LYS A 229 -9.52 -0.97 -8.14
N LEU A 230 -10.06 -2.00 -7.49
CA LEU A 230 -11.50 -2.25 -7.43
C LEU A 230 -12.15 -1.27 -6.46
N ILE A 231 -11.53 -1.04 -5.30
CA ILE A 231 -12.02 -0.15 -4.22
C ILE A 231 -12.29 1.29 -4.72
N PHE A 232 -11.39 1.87 -5.52
CA PHE A 232 -11.62 3.21 -6.10
C PHE A 232 -12.86 3.28 -6.99
N ARG A 233 -12.96 2.35 -7.94
CA ARG A 233 -14.10 2.30 -8.87
C ARG A 233 -15.39 2.02 -8.13
N GLU A 234 -15.34 1.31 -7.02
CA GLU A 234 -16.50 1.06 -6.18
C GLU A 234 -16.94 2.31 -5.43
N LEU A 235 -16.02 3.10 -4.87
CA LEU A 235 -16.36 4.37 -4.23
C LEU A 235 -17.01 5.35 -5.23
N ASP A 236 -16.46 5.47 -6.45
CA ASP A 236 -17.01 6.32 -7.51
C ASP A 236 -18.39 5.85 -8.01
N ARG A 237 -18.72 4.57 -7.80
CA ARG A 237 -20.06 4.00 -8.09
C ARG A 237 -21.05 4.26 -6.96
N LEU A 238 -20.57 4.63 -5.77
CA LEU A 238 -21.45 5.07 -4.70
C LEU A 238 -21.93 6.48 -5.02
N SER A 239 -23.21 6.72 -4.81
CA SER A 239 -23.83 8.02 -5.01
C SER A 239 -23.49 9.01 -3.87
N LEU A 240 -22.21 9.17 -3.52
CA LEU A 240 -21.74 10.11 -2.50
C LEU A 240 -21.54 11.50 -3.11
N THR A 241 -21.79 12.56 -2.35
CA THR A 241 -21.29 13.90 -2.71
C THR A 241 -19.76 13.95 -2.61
N SER A 242 -19.12 14.99 -3.15
CA SER A 242 -17.66 15.13 -3.07
C SER A 242 -17.19 15.24 -1.61
N GLU A 243 -17.96 15.95 -0.78
CA GLU A 243 -17.71 16.14 0.65
C GLU A 243 -17.85 14.80 1.39
N GLN A 244 -18.92 14.04 1.13
CA GLN A 244 -19.12 12.74 1.77
C GLN A 244 -18.05 11.72 1.36
N ALA A 245 -17.64 11.72 0.08
CA ALA A 245 -16.55 10.86 -0.38
C ALA A 245 -15.21 11.25 0.26
N SER A 246 -14.98 12.55 0.47
CA SER A 246 -13.81 13.07 1.18
C SER A 246 -13.80 12.65 2.65
N GLU A 247 -14.93 12.84 3.34
CA GLU A 247 -15.12 12.42 4.73
C GLU A 247 -14.96 10.90 4.90
N PHE A 248 -15.53 10.11 3.99
CA PHE A 248 -15.39 8.66 4.00
C PHE A 248 -13.92 8.22 3.88
N ARG A 249 -13.17 8.79 2.92
CA ARG A 249 -11.72 8.50 2.77
C ARG A 249 -10.94 8.89 4.02
N HIS A 250 -11.25 10.04 4.61
CA HIS A 250 -10.61 10.50 5.84
C HIS A 250 -10.84 9.55 7.01
N LEU A 251 -12.11 9.19 7.26
CA LEU A 251 -12.48 8.28 8.36
C LEU A 251 -11.90 6.87 8.16
N VAL A 252 -11.90 6.35 6.93
CA VAL A 252 -11.24 5.07 6.62
C VAL A 252 -9.74 5.14 6.88
N SER A 253 -9.09 6.24 6.45
CA SER A 253 -7.67 6.48 6.69
C SER A 253 -7.34 6.43 8.17
N GLU A 254 -8.08 7.20 8.98
CA GLU A 254 -7.84 7.33 10.41
C GLU A 254 -8.18 6.04 11.19
N LYS A 255 -9.34 5.44 10.93
CA LYS A 255 -9.90 4.41 11.83
C LYS A 255 -9.61 2.97 11.40
N ILE A 256 -9.32 2.75 10.12
CA ILE A 256 -9.18 1.40 9.56
C ILE A 256 -7.75 1.14 9.10
N VAL A 257 -7.22 1.97 8.21
CA VAL A 257 -5.94 1.66 7.54
C VAL A 257 -4.72 2.29 8.22
N ALA A 258 -4.88 3.28 9.12
CA ALA A 258 -3.76 3.88 9.86
C ALA A 258 -2.95 2.84 10.66
N ARG A 259 -3.60 1.81 11.23
CA ARG A 259 -2.94 0.71 11.96
C ARG A 259 -1.97 -0.09 11.08
N ARG A 260 -2.16 -0.01 9.76
CA ARG A 260 -1.33 -0.65 8.73
C ARG A 260 -0.26 0.29 8.20
N GLN A 261 -0.08 1.46 8.83
CA GLN A 261 0.74 2.55 8.33
C GLN A 261 0.33 2.96 6.90
N GLN A 262 -0.98 3.04 6.66
CA GLN A 262 -1.53 3.40 5.35
C GLN A 262 -2.60 4.49 5.51
N GLU A 263 -2.84 5.22 4.44
CA GLU A 263 -3.97 6.14 4.32
C GLU A 263 -4.50 6.14 2.88
N TRP A 264 -5.74 6.62 2.68
CA TRP A 264 -6.39 6.65 1.38
C TRP A 264 -6.17 8.00 0.69
N ASN A 265 -5.16 8.07 -0.16
CA ASN A 265 -4.83 9.23 -0.98
C ASN A 265 -5.39 9.09 -2.42
N ILE A 266 -4.99 10.00 -3.32
CA ILE A 266 -5.41 9.98 -4.73
C ILE A 266 -4.88 8.76 -5.52
N HIS A 267 -3.81 8.13 -5.05
CA HIS A 267 -3.19 6.92 -5.62
C HIS A 267 -3.71 5.62 -4.97
N GLY A 268 -4.38 5.73 -3.83
CA GLY A 268 -5.12 4.64 -3.17
C GLY A 268 -4.85 4.53 -1.70
N ILE A 269 -5.18 3.37 -1.16
CA ILE A 269 -4.72 2.99 0.17
C ILE A 269 -3.24 2.66 0.03
N LYS A 270 -2.40 3.57 0.50
CA LYS A 270 -0.95 3.60 0.30
C LYS A 270 -0.24 3.97 1.61
N ARG A 271 1.02 3.56 1.73
CA ARG A 271 1.89 3.98 2.84
C ARG A 271 2.59 5.28 2.43
N SER A 272 1.99 6.41 2.79
CA SER A 272 2.54 7.74 2.53
C SER A 272 3.77 8.06 3.38
N PHE A 273 4.50 9.12 3.01
CA PHE A 273 5.78 9.48 3.61
C PHE A 273 5.72 9.76 5.11
N ARG A 274 4.56 10.10 5.68
CA ARG A 274 4.41 10.26 7.14
C ARG A 274 4.67 9.00 7.95
N PHE A 275 4.54 7.84 7.32
CA PHE A 275 4.78 6.54 7.96
C PHE A 275 6.21 6.04 7.75
N TRP A 276 7.00 6.75 6.94
CA TRP A 276 8.36 6.39 6.62
C TRP A 276 9.31 6.92 7.69
N SER A 277 10.33 6.13 7.99
CA SER A 277 11.48 6.57 8.76
C SER A 277 12.29 7.61 7.96
N GLU A 278 13.06 8.40 8.68
CA GLU A 278 13.98 9.37 8.07
C GLU A 278 14.99 8.72 7.13
N GLN A 279 15.38 7.45 7.39
CA GLN A 279 16.28 6.72 6.51
C GLN A 279 15.58 6.31 5.21
N GLU A 280 14.34 5.77 5.29
CA GLU A 280 13.55 5.43 4.09
C GLU A 280 13.35 6.64 3.17
N LYS A 281 13.07 7.82 3.74
CA LYS A 281 12.93 9.06 2.95
C LYS A 281 14.24 9.44 2.26
N LYS A 282 15.37 9.34 2.95
CA LYS A 282 16.71 9.66 2.39
C LYS A 282 17.10 8.67 1.30
N ASP A 283 16.91 7.38 1.52
CA ASP A 283 17.23 6.35 0.52
C ASP A 283 16.40 6.53 -0.75
N TYR A 284 15.13 6.93 -0.61
CA TYR A 284 14.27 7.21 -1.74
C TYR A 284 14.63 8.51 -2.47
N LEU A 285 15.07 9.53 -1.74
CA LEU A 285 15.59 10.76 -2.35
C LEU A 285 16.92 10.51 -3.08
N ASP A 286 17.80 9.69 -2.51
CA ASP A 286 19.04 9.24 -3.16
C ASP A 286 18.73 8.50 -4.46
N PHE A 287 17.75 7.59 -4.44
CA PHE A 287 17.25 6.94 -5.65
C PHE A 287 16.72 7.94 -6.71
N ALA A 288 15.96 8.97 -6.30
CA ALA A 288 15.48 9.99 -7.23
C ALA A 288 16.64 10.78 -7.86
N ILE A 289 17.66 11.12 -7.08
CA ILE A 289 18.87 11.80 -7.54
C ILE A 289 19.66 10.92 -8.52
N ASP A 290 19.80 9.63 -8.24
CA ASP A 290 20.45 8.68 -9.15
C ASP A 290 19.73 8.60 -10.50
N VAL A 291 18.38 8.62 -10.49
CA VAL A 291 17.58 8.66 -11.72
C VAL A 291 17.79 9.98 -12.47
N ILE A 292 17.80 11.13 -11.79
CA ILE A 292 18.08 12.44 -12.41
C ILE A 292 19.47 12.43 -13.06
N ASN A 293 20.50 12.01 -12.32
CA ASN A 293 21.88 11.95 -12.82
C ASN A 293 22.01 11.05 -14.05
N CYS A 294 21.31 9.91 -14.07
CA CYS A 294 21.24 9.02 -15.23
C CYS A 294 20.59 9.73 -16.43
N LEU A 295 19.46 10.40 -16.22
CA LEU A 295 18.73 11.09 -17.28
C LEU A 295 19.48 12.34 -17.79
N GLN A 296 20.35 12.94 -16.98
CA GLN A 296 21.23 14.04 -17.42
C GLN A 296 22.21 13.62 -18.52
N GLU A 297 22.57 12.33 -18.61
CA GLU A 297 23.35 11.80 -19.73
C GLU A 297 22.58 11.85 -21.06
N LEU A 298 21.24 11.84 -21.00
CA LEU A 298 20.35 11.94 -22.16
C LEU A 298 20.03 13.41 -22.50
N ASN A 299 19.76 14.23 -21.47
CA ASN A 299 19.39 15.64 -21.62
C ASN A 299 19.64 16.41 -20.32
N GLU A 300 20.28 17.57 -20.40
CA GLU A 300 20.53 18.44 -19.23
C GLU A 300 19.24 19.05 -18.63
N ASN A 301 18.16 19.10 -19.39
CA ASN A 301 16.87 19.63 -18.97
C ASN A 301 16.07 18.61 -18.14
N VAL A 302 16.61 18.20 -17.00
CA VAL A 302 15.98 17.26 -16.06
C VAL A 302 16.11 17.70 -14.61
N CYS A 303 15.01 17.62 -13.86
CA CYS A 303 14.95 17.98 -12.44
C CYS A 303 13.74 17.32 -11.75
N LEU A 304 13.61 17.52 -10.44
CA LEU A 304 12.36 17.22 -9.74
C LEU A 304 11.20 18.06 -10.30
N GLY A 305 10.00 17.48 -10.36
CA GLY A 305 8.78 18.13 -10.84
C GLY A 305 7.64 18.06 -9.83
N PHE A 306 6.54 18.76 -10.13
CA PHE A 306 5.26 18.63 -9.43
C PHE A 306 5.37 18.62 -7.89
N GLY A 307 4.88 17.56 -7.23
CA GLY A 307 4.83 17.46 -5.77
C GLY A 307 6.22 17.39 -5.14
N SER A 308 7.21 16.95 -5.91
CA SER A 308 8.60 16.90 -5.45
C SER A 308 9.21 18.29 -5.29
N VAL A 309 8.82 19.26 -6.12
CA VAL A 309 9.26 20.65 -5.97
C VAL A 309 8.61 21.30 -4.74
N LEU A 310 7.34 20.97 -4.44
CA LEU A 310 6.67 21.39 -3.21
C LEU A 310 7.40 20.86 -1.96
N SER A 311 7.87 19.60 -1.99
CA SER A 311 8.66 19.01 -0.90
C SER A 311 9.93 19.85 -0.60
N VAL A 312 10.59 20.37 -1.64
CA VAL A 312 11.82 21.19 -1.49
C VAL A 312 11.50 22.61 -1.03
N VAL A 313 10.52 23.27 -1.66
CA VAL A 313 10.31 24.72 -1.53
C VAL A 313 9.32 25.09 -0.42
N ARG A 314 8.29 24.27 -0.19
CA ARG A 314 7.22 24.54 0.78
C ARG A 314 7.41 23.78 2.09
N ASP A 315 7.53 22.47 1.98
CA ASP A 315 7.44 21.57 3.15
C ASP A 315 8.81 21.37 3.82
N HIS A 316 9.90 21.50 3.06
CA HIS A 316 11.28 21.23 3.49
C HIS A 316 11.49 19.80 4.05
N ASP A 317 10.60 18.90 3.64
CA ASP A 317 10.54 17.47 3.89
C ASP A 317 9.68 16.86 2.77
N LEU A 318 9.66 15.53 2.63
CA LEU A 318 8.71 14.87 1.76
C LEU A 318 7.27 15.14 2.26
N ILE A 319 6.35 15.46 1.34
CA ILE A 319 4.96 15.79 1.69
C ILE A 319 4.33 14.61 2.47
N PRO A 320 3.92 14.80 3.73
CA PRO A 320 3.52 13.67 4.60
C PRO A 320 2.43 12.75 4.03
N HIS A 321 1.54 13.30 3.19
CA HIS A 321 0.41 12.60 2.61
C HIS A 321 0.64 12.03 1.21
N ASP A 322 1.81 12.30 0.66
CA ASP A 322 2.20 11.82 -0.66
C ASP A 322 2.91 10.47 -0.55
N ASP A 323 2.97 9.74 -1.66
CA ASP A 323 3.59 8.42 -1.73
C ASP A 323 4.59 8.25 -2.88
N ASP A 324 4.87 9.29 -3.66
CA ASP A 324 5.87 9.27 -4.71
C ASP A 324 6.61 10.61 -4.88
N LEU A 325 7.68 10.53 -5.65
CA LEU A 325 8.40 11.67 -6.20
C LEU A 325 8.29 11.62 -7.72
N ASP A 326 8.38 12.79 -8.33
CA ASP A 326 8.24 13.07 -9.74
C ASP A 326 9.53 13.69 -10.26
N VAL A 327 10.02 13.14 -11.36
CA VAL A 327 11.12 13.70 -12.16
C VAL A 327 10.56 14.12 -13.50
N ILE A 328 10.93 15.31 -13.95
CA ILE A 328 10.55 15.85 -15.26
C ILE A 328 11.78 15.98 -16.14
N ILE A 329 11.67 15.56 -17.40
CA ILE A 329 12.68 15.76 -18.44
C ILE A 329 12.04 16.38 -19.68
N ALA A 330 12.70 17.39 -20.24
CA ALA A 330 12.19 18.17 -21.36
C ALA A 330 13.00 17.91 -22.64
N PHE A 331 12.33 17.42 -23.68
CA PHE A 331 12.93 17.15 -24.99
C PHE A 331 12.68 18.28 -25.97
N GLU A 332 13.71 18.61 -26.74
CA GLU A 332 13.55 19.42 -27.94
C GLU A 332 12.80 18.63 -29.03
N PRO A 333 12.04 19.30 -29.92
CA PRO A 333 11.34 18.64 -31.02
C PRO A 333 12.26 17.79 -31.91
N GLU A 334 13.54 18.14 -32.02
CA GLU A 334 14.54 17.38 -32.77
C GLU A 334 14.94 16.06 -32.08
N GLN A 335 14.77 15.96 -30.76
CA GLN A 335 15.04 14.76 -29.98
C GLN A 335 13.82 13.85 -29.88
N ALA A 336 12.65 14.44 -29.61
CA ALA A 336 11.38 13.75 -29.55
C ALA A 336 10.26 14.69 -29.99
N THR A 337 9.43 14.24 -30.93
CA THR A 337 8.27 14.98 -31.43
C THR A 337 7.00 14.67 -30.66
N THR A 338 6.94 13.50 -30.01
CA THR A 338 5.78 13.05 -29.23
C THR A 338 6.16 12.61 -27.82
N LEU A 339 5.16 12.58 -26.92
CA LEU A 339 5.36 12.08 -25.57
C LEU A 339 5.74 10.60 -25.55
N ALA A 340 5.27 9.82 -26.54
CA ALA A 340 5.63 8.41 -26.67
C ALA A 340 7.11 8.23 -27.04
N GLU A 341 7.65 9.07 -27.94
CA GLU A 341 9.06 9.08 -28.29
C GLU A 341 9.94 9.48 -27.10
N GLY A 342 9.59 10.57 -26.42
CA GLY A 342 10.32 11.02 -25.22
C GLY A 342 10.35 9.95 -24.13
N LYS A 343 9.20 9.30 -23.88
CA LYS A 343 9.12 8.14 -22.97
C LYS A 343 10.03 6.98 -23.39
N ALA A 344 10.07 6.64 -24.68
CA ALA A 344 10.92 5.57 -25.18
C ALA A 344 12.42 5.87 -24.96
N LEU A 345 12.82 7.14 -25.11
CA LEU A 345 14.18 7.58 -24.80
C LEU A 345 14.51 7.45 -23.31
N ILE A 346 13.59 7.90 -22.43
CA ILE A 346 13.71 7.74 -20.96
C ILE A 346 13.89 6.27 -20.61
N ARG A 347 13.00 5.41 -21.12
CA ARG A 347 13.04 3.96 -20.86
C ARG A 347 14.39 3.38 -21.23
N LYS A 348 14.83 3.63 -22.46
CA LYS A 348 16.08 3.09 -22.98
C LYS A 348 17.27 3.52 -22.11
N CYS A 349 17.37 4.83 -21.82
CA CYS A 349 18.44 5.39 -21.00
C CYS A 349 18.52 4.71 -19.62
N LEU A 350 17.39 4.56 -18.94
CA LEU A 350 17.31 3.97 -17.61
C LEU A 350 17.55 2.45 -17.61
N GLU A 351 16.97 1.72 -18.56
CA GLU A 351 17.18 0.26 -18.70
C GLU A 351 18.64 -0.07 -19.03
N ASP A 352 19.31 0.74 -19.86
CA ASP A 352 20.74 0.59 -20.19
C ASP A 352 21.65 0.73 -18.94
N LYS A 353 21.17 1.41 -17.89
CA LYS A 353 21.86 1.55 -16.59
C LYS A 353 21.34 0.56 -15.53
N GLY A 354 20.46 -0.35 -15.92
CA GLY A 354 19.96 -1.43 -15.06
C GLY A 354 18.76 -1.07 -14.20
N PHE A 355 18.16 0.12 -14.35
CA PHE A 355 16.89 0.43 -13.69
C PHE A 355 15.75 -0.41 -14.29
N VAL A 356 14.74 -0.72 -13.48
CA VAL A 356 13.53 -1.42 -13.94
C VAL A 356 12.47 -0.39 -14.28
N VAL A 357 12.12 -0.29 -15.57
CA VAL A 357 11.14 0.68 -16.08
C VAL A 357 9.84 -0.04 -16.46
N THR A 358 8.71 0.39 -15.90
CA THR A 358 7.40 -0.24 -16.16
C THR A 358 6.31 0.81 -16.39
N GLY A 359 5.09 0.34 -16.64
CA GLY A 359 3.92 1.20 -16.83
C GLY A 359 3.72 1.68 -18.26
N ASP A 360 2.47 1.59 -18.71
CA ASP A 360 2.00 2.09 -20.01
C ASP A 360 1.13 3.34 -19.81
N PHE A 361 1.72 4.37 -19.21
CA PHE A 361 1.04 5.65 -18.98
C PHE A 361 1.19 6.59 -20.16
N THR A 362 0.47 7.70 -20.16
CA THR A 362 0.48 8.60 -21.33
C THR A 362 1.82 9.32 -21.53
N SER A 363 2.46 9.79 -20.46
CA SER A 363 3.62 10.69 -20.52
C SER A 363 4.77 10.34 -19.60
N TYR A 364 4.59 9.32 -18.76
CA TYR A 364 5.58 8.94 -17.76
C TYR A 364 5.78 7.44 -17.65
N HIS A 365 6.86 7.06 -16.99
CA HIS A 365 7.15 5.70 -16.58
C HIS A 365 7.24 5.58 -15.06
N TRP A 366 6.91 4.39 -14.56
CA TRP A 366 7.32 3.99 -13.22
C TRP A 366 8.74 3.46 -13.30
N VAL A 367 9.62 4.05 -12.51
CA VAL A 367 11.03 3.67 -12.40
C VAL A 367 11.26 3.02 -11.04
N PHE A 368 11.96 1.89 -11.04
CA PHE A 368 12.37 1.17 -9.84
C PHE A 368 13.89 0.94 -9.87
N PRO A 369 14.52 0.72 -8.70
CA PRO A 369 15.90 0.24 -8.62
C PRO A 369 16.09 -1.08 -9.39
N ALA A 370 17.35 -1.44 -9.65
CA ALA A 370 17.70 -2.62 -10.46
C ALA A 370 17.15 -3.96 -9.94
N ASN A 371 16.90 -4.07 -8.63
CA ASN A 371 16.29 -5.25 -8.03
C ASN A 371 14.76 -5.34 -8.24
N GLY A 372 14.15 -4.31 -8.86
CA GLY A 372 12.71 -4.20 -9.08
C GLY A 372 11.88 -4.06 -7.80
N ARG A 373 12.52 -3.74 -6.65
CA ARG A 373 11.88 -3.64 -5.34
C ARG A 373 12.02 -2.21 -4.78
N GLY A 374 11.01 -1.77 -4.05
CA GLY A 374 10.97 -0.45 -3.41
C GLY A 374 9.83 0.42 -3.92
N GLN A 375 9.82 1.68 -3.49
CA GLN A 375 8.86 2.68 -3.95
C GLN A 375 9.19 3.10 -5.40
N LYS A 376 8.15 3.24 -6.23
CA LYS A 376 8.30 3.72 -7.61
C LYS A 376 8.70 5.20 -7.63
N LEU A 377 9.37 5.66 -8.68
CA LEU A 377 9.50 7.09 -9.04
C LEU A 377 8.78 7.34 -10.36
N ASP A 378 8.11 8.48 -10.51
CA ASP A 378 7.46 8.84 -11.78
C ASP A 378 8.38 9.73 -12.62
N ALA A 379 8.78 9.24 -13.80
CA ALA A 379 9.63 9.99 -14.74
C ALA A 379 8.80 10.47 -15.94
N PHE A 380 8.55 11.77 -16.04
CA PHE A 380 7.70 12.42 -17.03
C PHE A 380 8.48 13.01 -18.20
N ALA A 381 8.08 12.65 -19.41
CA ALA A 381 8.52 13.31 -20.64
C ALA A 381 7.68 14.59 -20.90
N GLY A 382 8.36 15.66 -21.29
CA GLY A 382 7.75 16.88 -21.82
C GLY A 382 8.40 17.27 -23.14
N ILE A 383 7.63 17.92 -24.01
CA ILE A 383 8.08 18.34 -25.35
C ILE A 383 8.05 19.85 -25.43
N TRP A 384 9.16 20.47 -25.84
CA TRP A 384 9.22 21.91 -26.10
C TRP A 384 8.41 22.30 -27.33
N GLU A 385 7.80 23.48 -27.24
CA GLU A 385 6.98 24.12 -28.27
C GLU A 385 7.36 25.60 -28.36
N GLY A 386 8.48 25.86 -29.03
CA GLY A 386 9.13 27.17 -28.93
C GLY A 386 9.59 27.42 -27.51
N ASP A 387 9.07 28.47 -26.87
CA ASP A 387 9.44 28.87 -25.50
C ASP A 387 8.62 28.17 -24.41
N HIS A 388 7.56 27.45 -24.78
CA HIS A 388 6.67 26.76 -23.86
C HIS A 388 6.88 25.25 -23.87
N ILE A 389 6.51 24.57 -22.79
CA ILE A 389 6.55 23.10 -22.72
C ILE A 389 5.18 22.49 -22.52
N ALA A 390 4.98 21.33 -23.17
CA ALA A 390 3.83 20.47 -23.00
C ALA A 390 4.18 19.28 -22.07
N TRP A 391 3.69 19.33 -20.83
CA TRP A 391 3.71 18.20 -19.89
C TRP A 391 2.31 17.71 -19.58
N TYR A 392 2.11 16.42 -19.78
CA TYR A 392 0.86 15.74 -19.43
C TYR A 392 1.06 14.95 -18.11
N PRO A 393 0.09 14.93 -17.19
CA PRO A 393 -1.07 15.80 -17.10
C PRO A 393 -0.67 17.21 -16.63
N GLY A 394 -1.13 18.25 -17.34
CA GLY A 394 -0.81 19.64 -17.01
C GLY A 394 -1.46 20.60 -17.99
N LYS A 395 -1.59 21.86 -17.59
CA LYS A 395 -2.11 22.90 -18.49
C LYS A 395 -1.03 23.24 -19.52
N ARG A 396 -1.28 22.97 -20.80
CA ARG A 396 -0.32 23.20 -21.89
C ARG A 396 -0.07 24.70 -22.06
N GLY A 397 1.18 25.10 -22.34
CA GLY A 397 1.53 26.48 -22.66
C GLY A 397 1.66 27.44 -21.47
N VAL A 398 1.66 26.96 -20.23
CA VAL A 398 1.79 27.84 -19.03
C VAL A 398 3.18 27.90 -18.44
N LEU A 399 4.03 26.94 -18.78
CA LEU A 399 5.41 26.83 -18.32
C LEU A 399 6.34 27.22 -19.47
N THR A 400 7.38 27.99 -19.16
CA THR A 400 8.37 28.48 -20.14
C THR A 400 9.78 27.97 -19.82
N ARG A 401 10.67 28.02 -20.81
CA ARG A 401 12.09 27.64 -20.67
C ARG A 401 12.75 28.26 -19.45
N ASP A 402 12.70 29.58 -19.33
CA ASP A 402 13.36 30.34 -18.27
C ASP A 402 12.81 30.06 -16.86
N MET A 403 11.59 29.50 -16.75
CA MET A 403 11.05 29.07 -15.44
C MET A 403 11.67 27.75 -14.98
N LEU A 404 12.10 26.91 -15.92
CA LEU A 404 12.49 25.53 -15.66
C LEU A 404 14.00 25.34 -15.70
N PHE A 405 14.67 25.90 -16.70
CA PHE A 405 16.08 25.62 -16.99
C PHE A 405 16.89 26.91 -17.26
N PRO A 406 18.19 26.93 -16.94
CA PRO A 406 18.96 25.86 -16.29
C PRO A 406 18.49 25.60 -14.86
N VAL A 407 18.57 24.36 -14.40
CA VAL A 407 18.10 23.98 -13.06
C VAL A 407 18.81 24.77 -11.96
N GLN A 408 18.16 24.95 -10.82
CA GLN A 408 18.85 25.34 -9.60
C GLN A 408 18.92 24.16 -8.63
N HIS A 409 19.79 24.30 -7.64
CA HIS A 409 20.03 23.28 -6.63
C HIS A 409 19.60 23.79 -5.24
N ARG A 410 18.76 23.03 -4.55
CA ARG A 410 18.32 23.34 -3.17
C ARG A 410 18.36 22.08 -2.29
N PRO A 411 18.67 22.22 -1.00
CA PRO A 411 18.78 21.06 -0.11
C PRO A 411 17.40 20.50 0.28
N LEU A 412 17.29 19.17 0.35
CA LEU A 412 16.19 18.43 0.96
C LEU A 412 16.76 17.23 1.71
N LEU A 413 16.41 17.05 2.99
CA LEU A 413 16.92 15.94 3.83
C LEU A 413 18.46 15.78 3.83
N GLY A 414 19.18 16.88 3.62
CA GLY A 414 20.65 16.90 3.54
C GLY A 414 21.22 16.40 2.20
N ARG A 415 20.39 16.31 1.15
CA ARG A 415 20.81 16.05 -0.24
C ARG A 415 20.58 17.28 -1.10
N ASP A 416 21.41 17.46 -2.11
CA ASP A 416 21.31 18.57 -3.04
C ASP A 416 20.42 18.18 -4.23
N CYS A 417 19.28 18.85 -4.39
CA CYS A 417 18.25 18.46 -5.34
C CYS A 417 18.14 19.47 -6.47
N ALA A 418 18.23 18.98 -7.72
CA ALA A 418 17.92 19.76 -8.91
C ALA A 418 16.41 20.04 -9.00
N ILE A 419 16.04 21.31 -9.05
CA ILE A 419 14.66 21.81 -9.18
C ILE A 419 14.58 22.89 -10.28
N PRO A 420 13.38 23.29 -10.73
CA PRO A 420 13.21 24.37 -11.70
C PRO A 420 13.96 25.65 -11.35
N HIS A 421 14.43 26.38 -12.37
CA HIS A 421 15.13 27.66 -12.24
C HIS A 421 14.37 28.70 -11.38
N ASP A 422 13.06 28.87 -11.62
CA ASP A 422 12.15 29.74 -10.87
C ASP A 422 10.98 28.89 -10.31
N PRO A 423 11.17 28.23 -9.16
CA PRO A 423 10.30 27.18 -8.67
C PRO A 423 9.07 27.80 -8.01
N GLU A 424 9.17 29.01 -7.45
CA GLU A 424 8.02 29.74 -6.94
C GLU A 424 7.03 30.08 -8.06
N THR A 425 7.52 30.63 -9.19
CA THR A 425 6.66 30.88 -10.36
C THR A 425 6.17 29.57 -10.99
N TYR A 426 7.02 28.55 -11.11
CA TYR A 426 6.63 27.22 -11.58
C TYR A 426 5.47 26.66 -10.76
N LEU A 427 5.58 26.66 -9.42
CA LEU A 427 4.55 26.14 -8.52
C LEU A 427 3.26 26.97 -8.59
N GLU A 428 3.34 28.29 -8.71
CA GLU A 428 2.16 29.14 -8.94
C GLU A 428 1.45 28.78 -10.26
N ARG A 429 2.21 28.48 -11.33
CA ARG A 429 1.61 28.07 -12.62
C ARG A 429 0.99 26.69 -12.59
N VAL A 430 1.58 25.75 -11.85
CA VAL A 430 1.09 24.36 -11.74
C VAL A 430 -0.09 24.26 -10.76
N TYR A 431 0.01 24.87 -9.59
CA TYR A 431 -0.92 24.70 -8.46
C TYR A 431 -1.84 25.89 -8.19
N GLY A 432 -1.55 27.05 -8.78
CA GLY A 432 -2.28 28.31 -8.56
C GLY A 432 -1.62 29.22 -7.52
N PRO A 433 -2.14 30.45 -7.34
CA PRO A 433 -1.54 31.48 -6.48
C PRO A 433 -1.43 31.08 -5.01
N ASP A 434 -2.32 30.20 -4.53
CA ASP A 434 -2.37 29.78 -3.13
C ASP A 434 -1.53 28.51 -2.84
N TRP A 435 -0.62 28.11 -3.75
CA TRP A 435 0.17 26.86 -3.65
C TRP A 435 0.94 26.70 -2.34
N GLN A 436 1.30 27.83 -1.71
CA GLN A 436 2.00 27.88 -0.43
C GLN A 436 1.17 27.28 0.72
N THR A 437 -0.16 27.24 0.57
CA THR A 437 -1.06 26.58 1.52
C THR A 437 -1.50 25.23 0.94
N PRO A 438 -1.26 24.11 1.64
CA PRO A 438 -1.74 22.80 1.19
C PRO A 438 -3.25 22.80 0.93
N ASN A 439 -3.65 22.35 -0.26
CA ASN A 439 -5.05 22.24 -0.65
C ASN A 439 -5.42 20.76 -0.90
N PRO A 440 -6.08 20.08 0.07
CA PRO A 440 -6.48 18.68 -0.05
C PRO A 440 -7.47 18.40 -1.20
N HIS A 441 -8.12 19.44 -1.73
CA HIS A 441 -9.07 19.35 -2.83
C HIS A 441 -8.48 19.73 -4.18
N PHE A 442 -7.16 19.98 -4.24
CA PHE A 442 -6.50 20.31 -5.49
C PHE A 442 -6.70 19.20 -6.53
N ARG A 443 -7.00 19.62 -7.76
CA ARG A 443 -7.05 18.73 -8.92
C ARG A 443 -6.38 19.41 -10.09
N HIS A 444 -5.46 18.71 -10.74
CA HIS A 444 -4.89 19.20 -11.98
C HIS A 444 -6.00 19.41 -13.01
N THR A 445 -6.04 20.62 -13.57
CA THR A 445 -6.97 20.96 -14.65
C THR A 445 -6.22 20.90 -15.98
N TRP A 446 -6.61 19.95 -16.83
CA TRP A 446 -6.04 19.76 -18.16
C TRP A 446 -7.09 19.16 -19.09
N ARG A 447 -6.93 19.35 -20.40
CA ARG A 447 -7.85 18.80 -21.40
C ARG A 447 -7.10 17.85 -22.32
N ARG A 448 -7.44 16.56 -22.28
CA ARG A 448 -6.78 15.53 -23.13
C ARG A 448 -6.73 15.90 -24.61
N LYS A 449 -7.80 16.53 -25.12
CA LYS A 449 -7.93 16.95 -26.52
C LYS A 449 -6.86 17.96 -26.92
N GLU A 450 -6.37 18.78 -25.99
CA GLU A 450 -5.31 19.76 -26.24
C GLU A 450 -3.95 19.10 -26.44
N TYR A 451 -3.79 17.80 -26.18
CA TYR A 451 -2.55 17.04 -26.40
C TYR A 451 -2.65 16.07 -27.57
N ALA A 452 -3.76 16.04 -28.31
CA ALA A 452 -4.05 14.97 -29.29
C ALA A 452 -2.99 14.81 -30.41
N ASP A 453 -2.21 15.84 -30.68
CA ASP A 453 -1.05 15.88 -31.58
C ASP A 453 0.21 15.25 -30.97
N LEU A 454 0.44 15.40 -29.67
CA LEU A 454 1.59 14.84 -28.94
C LEU A 454 1.37 13.42 -28.41
N LEU A 455 0.13 12.93 -28.48
CA LEU A 455 -0.30 11.61 -28.01
C LEU A 455 -0.26 10.51 -29.09
N LYS A 456 0.07 10.87 -30.33
CA LYS A 456 0.02 9.97 -31.49
C LYS A 456 1.25 9.10 -31.63
#